data_AF-A0A226M7Z4-F1
#
_entry.id   AF-A0A226M7Z4-F1
#
_cell.length_a   1.000
_cell.length_b   1.000
_cell.length_c   1.000
_cell.angle_alpha   90.00
_cell.angle_beta   90.00
_cell.angle_gamma   90.00
#
_symmetry.space_group_name_H-M   'P 1'
#
loop_
_entity.id
_entity.type
_entity.pdbx_description
1 polymer ?
#
loop_
_entity_poly.entity_id
_entity_poly.type
_entity_poly.pdbx_seq_one_letter_code
_entity_poly.pdbx_strand_id
1 'polypeptide(L)'
;DQDFTAFLLFSCAPGDYCIEAANRHVFKCPPVQSMAFRQEPIRTDRPPGPGTYKLPRLLGPNTVYTSASPCYSLRGRSQRGRFDEDLAKTPGPAAFPTVAVDAYKTRAPAYTMGSQPKAGAKAVKPGPADYNIGRVRQLLSSPPLFHKHSLRASPPSPEASSSP
;
A
#
# COMPACT_ATOMS: atom_id res chain seq x y z
N ASP A 1 -50.93 58.64 30.31
CA ASP A 1 -51.55 58.99 31.61
C ASP A 1 -50.75 58.50 32.84
N GLN A 2 -49.43 58.68 32.86
CA GLN A 2 -48.59 58.46 34.06
C GLN A 2 -47.52 59.54 34.27
N ASP A 3 -47.55 60.63 33.49
CA ASP A 3 -46.55 61.71 33.56
C ASP A 3 -47.08 63.01 34.18
N PHE A 4 -48.38 63.07 34.53
CA PHE A 4 -49.01 64.26 35.13
C PHE A 4 -49.13 64.21 36.66
N THR A 5 -48.86 63.06 37.28
CA THR A 5 -48.98 62.85 38.73
C THR A 5 -47.63 62.79 39.48
N ALA A 6 -46.52 63.06 38.80
CA ALA A 6 -45.20 63.19 39.43
C ALA A 6 -44.80 64.65 39.75
N PHE A 7 -45.64 65.63 39.38
CA PHE A 7 -45.44 67.06 39.67
C PHE A 7 -46.08 67.52 40.99
N LEU A 8 -46.81 66.63 41.68
CA LEU A 8 -47.64 66.96 42.84
C LEU A 8 -47.29 66.13 44.08
N LEU A 9 -46.00 65.87 44.32
CA LEU A 9 -45.54 65.21 45.56
C LEU A 9 -44.16 65.70 46.04
N PHE A 10 -43.84 66.97 45.78
CA PHE A 10 -42.85 67.75 46.53
C PHE A 10 -43.48 69.08 46.96
N SER A 11 -44.64 69.03 47.63
CA SER A 11 -45.07 70.15 48.46
C SER A 11 -44.15 70.18 49.70
N CYS A 12 -42.99 70.79 49.51
CA CYS A 12 -42.08 71.20 50.57
C CYS A 12 -42.90 71.98 51.61
N ALA A 13 -42.93 71.51 52.86
CA ALA A 13 -43.59 72.23 53.94
C ALA A 13 -42.96 73.63 54.07
N PRO A 14 -43.71 74.66 54.54
CA PRO A 14 -43.16 75.98 54.78
C PRO A 14 -42.12 75.92 55.91
N GLY A 15 -40.88 75.59 55.56
CA GLY A 15 -39.79 75.34 56.50
C GLY A 15 -38.64 74.48 55.94
N ASP A 16 -38.90 73.64 54.93
CA ASP A 16 -37.89 72.70 54.41
C ASP A 16 -37.14 73.23 53.17
N TYR A 17 -37.11 74.55 52.99
CA TYR A 17 -36.38 75.17 51.89
C TYR A 17 -34.86 75.12 52.16
N CYS A 18 -34.17 74.18 51.53
CA CYS A 18 -32.71 74.17 51.52
C CYS A 18 -32.18 75.23 50.53
N ILE A 19 -32.13 76.51 50.94
CA ILE A 19 -31.54 77.61 50.15
C ILE A 19 -30.08 77.33 49.75
N GLU A 20 -29.33 76.58 50.57
CA GLU A 20 -27.94 76.21 50.28
C GLU A 20 -27.78 75.34 49.03
N ALA A 21 -28.76 74.49 48.72
CA ALA A 21 -28.74 73.69 47.49
C ALA A 21 -29.09 74.54 46.26
N ALA A 22 -30.00 75.51 46.41
CA ALA A 22 -30.45 76.42 45.35
C ALA A 22 -29.41 77.51 45.01
N ASN A 23 -28.57 77.91 45.97
CA ASN A 23 -27.52 78.92 45.76
C ASN A 23 -26.53 78.55 44.64
N ARG A 24 -26.33 77.25 44.34
CA ARG A 24 -25.52 76.78 43.20
C ARG A 24 -26.08 77.17 41.83
N HIS A 25 -27.39 77.43 41.74
CA HIS A 25 -28.07 77.81 40.50
C HIS A 25 -28.28 79.32 40.37
N VAL A 26 -28.28 80.06 41.49
CA VAL A 26 -28.48 81.52 41.53
C VAL A 26 -27.16 82.28 41.40
N PHE A 27 -26.09 81.78 42.03
CA PHE A 27 -24.76 82.40 41.98
C PHE A 27 -23.79 81.51 41.20
N LYS A 28 -22.88 82.13 40.44
CA LYS A 28 -21.78 81.38 39.80
C LYS A 28 -20.84 80.86 40.89
N CYS A 29 -21.02 79.61 41.30
CA CYS A 29 -20.08 78.94 42.18
C CYS A 29 -18.82 78.52 41.38
N PRO A 30 -17.61 78.75 41.90
CA PRO A 30 -16.40 78.19 41.31
C PRO A 30 -16.48 76.65 41.31
N PRO A 31 -15.82 75.96 40.36
CA PRO A 31 -15.88 74.51 40.25
C PRO A 31 -15.42 73.85 41.56
N VAL A 32 -16.28 72.99 42.13
CA VAL A 32 -15.94 72.17 43.29
C VAL A 32 -14.99 71.06 42.82
N GLN A 33 -13.76 71.08 43.32
CA GLN A 33 -12.78 70.04 43.00
C GLN A 33 -13.03 68.82 43.87
N SER A 34 -13.56 67.75 43.28
CA SER A 34 -13.54 66.42 43.92
C SER A 34 -12.18 65.78 43.67
N MET A 35 -11.45 65.41 44.72
CA MET A 35 -10.30 64.52 44.58
C MET A 35 -10.79 63.09 44.39
N ALA A 36 -10.81 62.61 43.15
CA ALA A 36 -11.01 61.19 42.88
C ALA A 36 -9.79 60.40 43.37
N PHE A 37 -10.01 59.20 43.91
CA PHE A 37 -8.94 58.29 44.30
C PHE A 37 -8.07 57.98 43.06
N ARG A 38 -6.75 58.03 43.22
CA ARG A 38 -5.82 57.58 42.17
C ARG A 38 -5.99 56.07 42.03
N GLN A 39 -6.57 55.61 40.93
CA GLN A 39 -6.47 54.19 40.57
C GLN A 39 -5.02 53.94 40.18
N GLU A 40 -4.40 52.93 40.79
CA GLU A 40 -3.09 52.45 40.36
C GLU A 40 -3.15 52.17 38.85
N PRO A 41 -2.17 52.65 38.06
CA PRO A 41 -2.15 52.32 36.64
C PRO A 41 -2.09 50.80 36.54
N ILE A 42 -3.04 50.22 35.80
CA ILE A 42 -3.01 48.80 35.45
C ILE A 42 -1.66 48.57 34.76
N ARG A 43 -0.72 47.95 35.46
CA ARG A 43 0.62 47.64 34.94
C ARG A 43 0.46 46.50 33.93
N THR A 44 0.20 46.86 32.68
CA THR A 44 0.17 45.96 31.52
C THR A 44 1.55 45.44 31.14
N ASP A 45 2.61 46.06 31.64
CA ASP A 45 4.02 45.72 31.35
C ASP A 45 4.57 44.54 32.16
N ARG A 46 3.72 43.75 32.83
CA ARG A 46 4.19 42.49 33.40
C ARG A 46 4.30 41.47 32.26
N PRO A 47 5.53 41.06 31.85
CA PRO A 47 5.64 39.98 30.90
C PRO A 47 4.95 38.75 31.52
N PRO A 48 4.14 38.04 30.74
CA PRO A 48 3.44 36.88 31.25
C PRO A 48 4.48 35.86 31.76
N GLY A 49 4.21 35.28 32.93
CA GLY A 49 5.14 34.37 33.59
C GLY A 49 5.47 33.14 32.73
N PRO A 50 6.55 32.41 33.06
CA PRO A 50 6.92 31.20 32.32
C PRO A 50 5.72 30.23 32.27
N GLY A 51 5.39 29.74 31.07
CA GLY A 51 4.24 28.85 30.84
C GLY A 51 2.87 29.53 30.67
N THR A 52 2.79 30.87 30.73
CA THR A 52 1.53 31.60 30.50
C THR A 52 1.13 31.61 29.02
N TYR A 53 2.09 31.52 28.11
CA TYR A 53 1.82 31.42 26.67
C TYR A 53 1.27 30.03 26.33
N LYS A 54 0.07 29.99 25.74
CA LYS A 54 -0.48 28.77 25.16
C LYS A 54 -0.04 28.69 23.70
N LEU A 55 0.68 27.64 23.36
CA LEU A 55 1.05 27.36 21.97
C LEU A 55 -0.19 26.90 21.19
N PRO A 56 -0.30 27.27 19.90
CA PRO A 56 -1.33 26.74 19.02
C PRO A 56 -1.17 25.23 18.85
N ARG A 57 -2.29 24.52 18.61
CA ARG A 57 -2.26 23.06 18.42
C ARG A 57 -1.51 22.72 17.13
N LEU A 58 -0.52 21.82 17.25
CA LEU A 58 0.30 21.36 16.12
C LEU A 58 -0.16 20.01 15.53
N LEU A 59 -1.14 19.36 16.17
CA LEU A 59 -1.71 18.08 15.73
C LEU A 59 -3.23 18.17 15.70
N GLY A 60 -3.84 17.58 14.67
CA GLY A 60 -5.29 17.56 14.49
C GLY A 60 -5.79 18.64 13.53
N PRO A 61 -7.00 19.22 13.73
CA PRO A 61 -7.58 20.16 12.78
C PRO A 61 -6.80 21.48 12.74
N ASN A 62 -6.59 22.00 11.53
CA ASN A 62 -5.92 23.27 11.31
C ASN A 62 -6.71 24.42 11.93
N THR A 63 -5.99 25.37 12.53
CA THR A 63 -6.57 26.65 12.98
C THR A 63 -6.27 27.71 11.93
N VAL A 64 -7.00 28.83 11.95
CA VAL A 64 -6.83 29.93 10.98
C VAL A 64 -5.39 30.45 10.92
N TYR A 65 -4.65 30.35 12.04
CA TYR A 65 -3.32 30.95 12.19
C TYR A 65 -2.19 29.92 12.26
N THR A 66 -2.49 28.62 12.27
CA THR A 66 -1.47 27.57 12.42
C THR A 66 -1.89 26.29 11.72
N SER A 67 -1.01 25.82 10.83
CA SER A 67 -1.11 24.51 10.18
C SER A 67 -0.72 23.41 11.17
N ALA A 68 -1.54 22.37 11.28
CA ALA A 68 -1.36 21.22 12.13
C ALA A 68 -1.11 19.97 11.28
N SER A 69 -0.31 19.04 11.81
CA SER A 69 -0.07 17.76 11.17
C SER A 69 -1.25 16.80 11.43
N PRO A 70 -1.51 15.83 10.52
CA PRO A 70 -2.57 14.86 10.71
C PRO A 70 -2.45 14.09 12.03
N CYS A 71 -3.58 13.87 12.70
CA CYS A 71 -3.65 13.05 13.91
C CYS A 71 -4.40 11.76 13.60
N TYR A 72 -3.66 10.68 13.37
CA TYR A 72 -4.24 9.36 13.12
C TYR A 72 -4.39 8.60 14.43
N SER A 73 -5.53 7.93 14.60
CA SER A 73 -5.74 6.97 15.68
C SER A 73 -5.84 5.57 15.10
N LEU A 74 -5.27 4.59 15.80
CA LEU A 74 -5.47 3.18 15.48
C LEU A 74 -6.79 2.74 16.12
N ARG A 75 -7.76 2.35 15.30
CA ARG A 75 -8.99 1.72 15.79
C ARG A 75 -8.63 0.39 16.48
N GLY A 76 -9.22 0.13 17.64
CA GLY A 76 -9.06 -1.14 18.35
C GLY A 76 -9.48 -2.36 17.52
N ARG A 77 -9.01 -3.56 17.91
CA ARG A 77 -9.33 -4.81 17.21
C ARG A 77 -10.85 -5.00 17.14
N SER A 78 -11.36 -5.31 15.95
CA SER A 78 -12.76 -5.67 15.73
C SER A 78 -13.10 -6.95 16.50
N GLN A 79 -14.25 -7.00 17.19
CA GLN A 79 -14.78 -8.23 17.81
C GLN A 79 -15.25 -9.25 16.78
N ARG A 80 -15.56 -8.81 15.56
CA ARG A 80 -15.75 -9.71 14.43
C ARG A 80 -14.38 -10.27 14.06
N GLY A 81 -14.20 -11.56 14.35
CA GLY A 81 -12.94 -12.25 14.18
C GLY A 81 -12.37 -12.09 12.78
N ARG A 82 -11.03 -12.02 12.71
CA ARG A 82 -10.32 -11.97 11.43
C ARG A 82 -10.55 -13.26 10.65
N PHE A 83 -10.36 -13.20 9.33
CA PHE A 83 -10.32 -14.40 8.49
C PHE A 83 -9.28 -15.41 9.00
N ASP A 84 -8.19 -14.90 9.60
CA ASP A 84 -7.13 -15.69 10.24
C ASP A 84 -7.57 -16.43 11.50
N GLU A 85 -8.67 -16.02 12.15
CA GLU A 85 -9.20 -16.69 13.35
C GLU A 85 -10.07 -17.89 12.99
N ASP A 86 -10.65 -17.89 11.79
CA ASP A 86 -11.38 -19.03 11.26
C ASP A 86 -10.39 -20.01 10.61
N LEU A 87 -9.84 -20.92 11.42
CA LEU A 87 -8.94 -21.99 10.99
C LEU A 87 -9.49 -22.81 9.79
N ALA A 88 -10.81 -22.84 9.60
CA ALA A 88 -11.42 -23.52 8.45
C ALA A 88 -11.27 -22.72 7.14
N LYS A 89 -10.99 -21.42 7.22
CA LYS A 89 -10.84 -20.51 6.08
C LYS A 89 -9.39 -20.22 5.71
N THR A 90 -8.47 -20.42 6.65
CA THR A 90 -7.01 -20.30 6.48
C THR A 90 -6.31 -21.63 6.76
N PRO A 91 -6.57 -22.69 5.95
CA PRO A 91 -5.80 -23.91 6.06
C PRO A 91 -4.31 -23.60 5.89
N GLY A 92 -3.48 -24.08 6.82
CA GLY A 92 -2.02 -23.91 6.74
C GLY A 92 -1.43 -24.61 5.50
N PRO A 93 -0.16 -24.36 5.15
CA PRO A 93 0.47 -24.94 3.96
C PRO A 93 0.46 -26.48 3.95
N ALA A 94 0.41 -27.11 5.12
CA ALA A 94 0.34 -28.57 5.28
C ALA A 94 -1.07 -29.17 5.09
N ALA A 95 -2.11 -28.34 5.01
CA ALA A 95 -3.50 -28.80 4.83
C ALA A 95 -3.87 -29.02 3.35
N PHE A 96 -3.03 -28.59 2.41
CA PHE A 96 -3.22 -28.88 0.99
C PHE A 96 -2.70 -30.28 0.65
N PRO A 97 -3.47 -31.11 -0.08
CA PRO A 97 -3.00 -32.41 -0.53
C PRO A 97 -1.86 -32.27 -1.55
N THR A 98 -0.92 -33.21 -1.53
CA THR A 98 0.16 -33.25 -2.53
C THR A 98 -0.42 -33.61 -3.90
N VAL A 99 -0.32 -32.69 -4.85
CA VAL A 99 -0.73 -32.93 -6.25
C VAL A 99 0.46 -33.50 -7.01
N ALA A 100 0.22 -34.54 -7.82
CA ALA A 100 1.25 -35.09 -8.71
C ALA A 100 1.74 -34.01 -9.69
N VAL A 101 3.06 -33.87 -9.83
CA VAL A 101 3.69 -32.84 -10.68
C VAL A 101 3.25 -32.96 -12.15
N ASP A 102 2.93 -34.18 -12.56
CA ASP A 102 2.43 -34.54 -13.89
C ASP A 102 1.10 -33.85 -14.25
N ALA A 103 0.36 -33.35 -13.26
CA ALA A 103 -0.89 -32.64 -13.47
C ALA A 103 -0.71 -31.26 -14.12
N TYR A 104 0.46 -30.63 -13.94
CA TYR A 104 0.71 -29.27 -14.43
C TYR A 104 2.03 -29.12 -15.20
N LYS A 105 2.89 -30.13 -15.19
CA LYS A 105 4.13 -30.17 -15.97
C LYS A 105 4.27 -31.51 -16.68
N THR A 106 4.75 -31.46 -17.91
CA THR A 106 5.12 -32.68 -18.64
C THR A 106 6.26 -33.37 -17.90
N ARG A 107 6.01 -34.60 -17.44
CA ARG A 107 7.01 -35.42 -16.76
C ARG A 107 8.13 -35.78 -17.73
N ALA A 108 9.36 -35.73 -17.27
CA ALA A 108 10.47 -36.30 -18.02
C ALA A 108 10.26 -37.82 -18.20
N PRO A 109 10.69 -38.40 -19.34
CA PRO A 109 10.60 -39.84 -19.56
C PRO A 109 11.34 -40.59 -18.44
N ALA A 110 10.68 -41.58 -17.85
CA ALA A 110 11.29 -42.47 -16.87
C ALA A 110 12.05 -43.59 -17.61
N TYR A 111 13.37 -43.57 -17.55
CA TYR A 111 14.21 -44.63 -18.11
C TYR A 111 14.54 -45.66 -17.04
N THR A 112 14.35 -46.93 -17.36
CA THR A 112 14.84 -48.06 -16.56
C THR A 112 15.93 -48.77 -17.35
N MET A 113 17.06 -49.11 -16.71
CA MET A 113 18.05 -49.98 -17.32
C MET A 113 17.46 -51.38 -17.47
N GLY A 114 17.38 -51.88 -18.70
CA GLY A 114 16.95 -53.25 -18.96
C GLY A 114 17.87 -54.27 -18.28
N SER A 115 17.29 -55.37 -17.80
CA SER A 115 18.03 -56.51 -17.24
C SER A 115 19.11 -56.96 -18.23
N GLN A 116 20.33 -57.25 -17.72
CA GLN A 116 21.35 -57.88 -18.56
C GLN A 116 20.82 -59.21 -19.12
N PRO A 117 21.05 -59.50 -20.42
CA PRO A 117 20.81 -60.83 -20.93
C PRO A 117 21.72 -61.81 -20.18
N LYS A 118 21.15 -62.89 -19.65
CA LYS A 118 21.95 -63.99 -19.08
C LYS A 118 22.96 -64.43 -20.14
N ALA A 119 24.22 -64.58 -19.75
CA ALA A 119 25.26 -65.08 -20.63
C ALA A 119 24.80 -66.40 -21.25
N GLY A 120 24.39 -66.36 -22.52
CA GLY A 120 24.08 -67.55 -23.29
C GLY A 120 25.30 -68.47 -23.30
N ALA A 121 25.05 -69.79 -23.33
CA ALA A 121 26.09 -70.81 -23.32
C ALA A 121 27.24 -70.41 -24.27
N LYS A 122 28.47 -70.50 -23.77
CA LYS A 122 29.70 -70.13 -24.48
C LYS A 122 29.63 -70.71 -25.90
N ALA A 123 29.38 -69.87 -26.90
CA ALA A 123 29.47 -70.28 -28.29
C ALA A 123 30.89 -70.81 -28.49
N VAL A 124 31.02 -72.11 -28.75
CA VAL A 124 32.32 -72.75 -29.03
C VAL A 124 32.81 -72.11 -30.31
N LYS A 125 33.78 -71.21 -30.18
CA LYS A 125 34.41 -70.56 -31.33
C LYS A 125 35.28 -71.64 -31.98
N PRO A 126 35.00 -72.04 -33.24
CA PRO A 126 35.82 -73.05 -33.91
C PRO A 126 37.26 -72.54 -33.98
N GLY A 127 38.20 -73.43 -33.63
CA GLY A 127 39.62 -73.16 -33.76
C GLY A 127 40.01 -73.04 -35.24
N PRO A 128 41.23 -72.57 -35.54
CA PRO A 128 41.69 -72.37 -36.92
C PRO A 128 41.59 -73.64 -37.80
N ALA A 129 41.69 -74.83 -37.17
CA ALA A 129 41.60 -76.13 -37.82
C ALA A 129 40.17 -76.68 -37.95
N ASP A 130 39.18 -76.07 -37.30
CA ASP A 130 37.78 -76.52 -37.31
C ASP A 130 37.00 -76.00 -38.54
N TYR A 131 37.62 -75.12 -39.34
CA TYR A 131 37.04 -74.58 -40.56
C TYR A 131 37.29 -75.52 -41.74
N ASN A 132 36.31 -76.36 -42.08
CA ASN A 132 36.31 -77.12 -43.33
C ASN A 132 35.85 -76.22 -44.50
N ILE A 133 36.80 -75.65 -45.26
CA ILE A 133 36.48 -75.02 -46.54
C ILE A 133 36.22 -76.14 -47.58
N GLY A 134 34.94 -76.40 -47.86
CA GLY A 134 34.53 -77.37 -48.88
C GLY A 134 35.22 -77.13 -50.23
N ARG A 135 35.32 -78.16 -51.08
CA ARG A 135 36.03 -78.12 -52.38
C ARG A 135 35.63 -76.91 -53.22
N VAL A 136 36.50 -75.90 -53.28
CA VAL A 136 36.34 -74.70 -54.11
C VAL A 136 36.64 -75.08 -55.56
N ARG A 137 35.64 -75.04 -56.44
CA ARG A 137 35.86 -75.07 -57.89
C ARG A 137 36.54 -73.75 -58.26
N GLN A 138 37.77 -73.82 -58.76
CA GLN A 138 38.49 -72.65 -59.27
C GLN A 138 37.70 -72.06 -60.45
N LEU A 139 36.96 -70.98 -60.20
CA LEU A 139 36.33 -70.20 -61.25
C LEU A 139 37.43 -69.36 -61.91
N LEU A 140 37.73 -69.65 -63.18
CA LEU A 140 38.72 -68.92 -63.96
C LEU A 140 38.41 -67.42 -63.95
N SER A 141 39.50 -66.64 -63.89
CA SER A 141 39.52 -65.18 -63.69
C SER A 141 38.61 -64.42 -64.66
N SER A 142 37.57 -63.79 -64.13
CA SER A 142 36.88 -62.67 -64.76
C SER A 142 37.10 -61.44 -63.87
N PRO A 143 37.61 -60.31 -64.40
CA PRO A 143 37.84 -59.12 -63.60
C PRO A 143 36.52 -58.37 -63.27
N PRO A 144 36.39 -57.77 -62.07
CA PRO A 144 35.16 -57.10 -61.65
C PRO A 144 34.93 -55.78 -62.42
N LEU A 145 33.68 -55.52 -62.78
CA LEU A 145 33.25 -54.37 -63.58
C LEU A 145 32.71 -53.25 -62.67
N PHE A 146 33.38 -52.09 -62.64
CA PHE A 146 32.99 -50.91 -61.83
C PHE A 146 32.12 -49.93 -62.61
N HIS A 147 30.98 -49.51 -62.04
CA HIS A 147 30.11 -48.46 -62.57
C HIS A 147 30.35 -47.11 -61.84
N LYS A 148 30.55 -46.02 -62.60
CA LYS A 148 30.71 -44.64 -62.08
C LYS A 148 29.39 -43.87 -62.25
N HIS A 149 28.85 -43.28 -61.18
CA HIS A 149 27.70 -42.38 -61.24
C HIS A 149 28.17 -40.92 -61.12
N SER A 150 27.79 -40.09 -62.08
CA SER A 150 28.16 -38.66 -62.20
C SER A 150 27.00 -37.78 -61.70
N LEU A 151 27.29 -36.88 -60.78
CA LEU A 151 26.35 -35.90 -60.22
C LEU A 151 26.16 -34.74 -61.20
N ARG A 152 24.91 -34.43 -61.58
CA ARG A 152 24.56 -33.09 -62.06
C ARG A 152 23.18 -32.69 -61.56
N ALA A 153 23.16 -31.64 -60.73
CA ALA A 153 21.97 -30.95 -60.27
C ALA A 153 21.73 -29.71 -61.13
N SER A 154 20.47 -29.42 -61.44
CA SER A 154 19.99 -28.07 -61.76
C SER A 154 18.49 -27.97 -61.37
N PRO A 155 18.07 -26.93 -60.63
CA PRO A 155 16.70 -26.79 -60.15
C PRO A 155 15.83 -26.00 -61.15
N PRO A 156 14.50 -26.14 -61.09
CA PRO A 156 13.63 -25.12 -61.67
C PRO A 156 12.58 -24.55 -60.69
N SER A 157 12.44 -23.22 -60.71
CA SER A 157 11.27 -22.42 -60.29
C SER A 157 11.36 -21.08 -61.06
N PRO A 158 10.29 -20.30 -61.35
CA PRO A 158 8.96 -20.26 -60.70
C PRO A 158 7.75 -20.17 -61.69
N GLU A 159 6.56 -19.96 -61.10
CA GLU A 159 5.19 -19.94 -61.64
C GLU A 159 4.84 -18.85 -62.70
N ALA A 160 3.78 -19.08 -63.50
CA ALA A 160 2.61 -18.17 -63.66
C ALA A 160 1.62 -18.62 -64.76
N SER A 161 0.30 -18.59 -64.44
CA SER A 161 -0.88 -18.39 -65.32
C SER A 161 -1.16 -19.46 -66.42
N SER A 162 -2.38 -19.82 -66.81
CA SER A 162 -3.71 -19.20 -66.79
C SER A 162 -4.78 -20.29 -66.95
N SER A 163 -5.92 -20.09 -66.30
CA SER A 163 -7.19 -20.82 -66.50
C SER A 163 -7.85 -20.42 -67.83
N PRO A 164 -8.76 -21.24 -68.38
CA PRO A 164 -10.18 -21.22 -67.97
C PRO A 164 -10.76 -22.60 -67.58
#